data_AF-A0A7S2YPF6-F1
#
_entry.id   AF-A0A7S2YPF6-F1
#
_cell.length_a   1.000
_cell.length_b   1.000
_cell.length_c   1.000
_cell.angle_alpha   90.00
_cell.angle_beta   90.00
_cell.angle_gamma   90.00
#
_symmetry.space_group_name_H-M   'P 1'
#
loop_
_entity.id
_entity.type
_entity.pdbx_description
1 polymer ?
#
loop_
_entity_poly.entity_id
_entity_poly.type
_entity_poly.pdbx_seq_one_letter_code
_entity_poly.pdbx_strand_id
1 'polypeptide(L)'
;YVQLPPPSALQIQQYQAHCQTLRQSLTLPAVLLAHVRVQGVGTIETGAWLYTKHQRCHQGDDEAMGLVTQGIFSHHRGQSHGMAVVGASSFLKALSQSHDVGAFVGLLDLSGVGQICLLAHARVGREHVAVSLQIML
;
A
#
# COMPACT_ATOMS: atom_id res chain seq x y z
N TYR A 1 23.88 4.13 -2.18
CA TYR A 1 22.78 3.47 -1.46
C TYR A 1 23.17 3.41 0.01
N VAL A 2 22.46 4.15 0.87
CA VAL A 2 22.63 4.01 2.32
C VAL A 2 21.77 2.83 2.74
N GLN A 3 22.40 1.73 3.16
CA GLN A 3 21.68 0.59 3.71
C GLN A 3 21.36 0.91 5.16
N LEU A 4 20.08 1.21 5.44
CA LEU A 4 19.62 1.41 6.81
C LEU A 4 19.67 0.07 7.56
N PRO A 5 20.05 0.07 8.85
CA PRO A 5 20.01 -1.14 9.66
C PRO A 5 18.57 -1.66 9.74
N PRO A 6 18.37 -2.99 9.77
CA PRO A 6 17.05 -3.56 9.95
C PRO A 6 16.46 -3.10 11.30
N PRO A 7 15.14 -2.86 11.37
CA PRO A 7 14.49 -2.46 12.62
C PRO A 7 14.62 -3.57 13.68
N SER A 8 14.78 -3.17 14.95
CA SER A 8 14.82 -4.12 16.06
C SER A 8 13.44 -4.75 16.31
N ALA A 9 13.40 -5.92 16.93
CA ALA A 9 12.13 -6.59 17.28
C ALA A 9 11.21 -5.69 18.13
N LEU A 10 11.79 -4.90 19.04
CA LEU A 10 11.05 -3.93 19.87
C LEU A 10 10.40 -2.84 18.99
N GLN A 11 11.13 -2.31 18.01
CA GLN A 11 10.61 -1.29 17.09
C GLN A 11 9.46 -1.84 16.25
N ILE A 12 9.57 -3.08 15.77
CA ILE A 12 8.50 -3.76 15.03
C ILE A 12 7.26 -3.91 15.91
N GLN A 13 7.41 -4.38 17.15
CA GLN A 13 6.31 -4.56 18.08
C GLN A 13 5.62 -3.22 18.43
N GLN A 14 6.40 -2.17 18.69
CA GLN A 14 5.88 -0.83 18.94
C GLN A 14 5.11 -0.31 17.73
N TYR A 15 5.65 -0.51 16.52
CA TYR A 15 5.00 -0.11 15.29
C TYR A 15 3.67 -0.83 15.05
N GLN A 16 3.63 -2.15 15.27
CA GLN A 16 2.40 -2.94 15.19
C GLN A 16 1.36 -2.47 16.21
N ALA A 17 1.78 -2.20 17.45
CA ALA A 17 0.91 -1.64 18.48
C ALA A 17 0.36 -0.27 18.08
N HIS A 18 1.17 0.62 17.50
CA HIS A 18 0.70 1.91 16.99
C HIS A 18 -0.33 1.75 15.87
N CYS A 19 -0.07 0.89 14.87
CA CYS A 19 -1.03 0.62 13.80
C CYS A 19 -2.36 0.08 14.35
N GLN A 20 -2.29 -0.81 15.35
CA GLN A 20 -3.47 -1.35 16.00
C GLN A 20 -4.25 -0.27 16.77
N THR A 21 -3.58 0.56 17.56
CA THR A 21 -4.19 1.68 18.28
C THR A 21 -4.85 2.65 17.32
N LEU A 22 -4.15 3.08 16.25
CA LEU A 22 -4.71 3.96 15.23
C LEU A 22 -5.96 3.35 14.59
N ARG A 23 -5.93 2.06 14.28
CA ARG A 23 -7.06 1.34 13.70
C ARG A 23 -8.25 1.29 14.65
N GLN A 24 -8.03 1.09 15.95
CA GLN A 24 -9.08 1.10 16.98
C GLN A 24 -9.64 2.50 17.24
N SER A 25 -8.84 3.55 17.02
CA SER A 25 -9.26 4.95 17.13
C SER A 25 -10.10 5.44 15.94
N LEU A 26 -10.22 4.65 14.85
CA LEU A 26 -11.11 4.98 13.73
C LEU A 26 -12.57 4.83 14.17
N THR A 27 -13.21 5.95 14.51
CA THR A 27 -14.62 5.98 14.95
C THR A 27 -15.64 5.90 13.81
N LEU A 28 -15.19 6.13 12.57
CA LEU A 28 -15.98 6.09 11.34
C LEU A 28 -15.22 5.30 10.27
N PRO A 29 -15.90 4.81 9.21
CA PRO A 29 -15.23 4.28 8.03
C PRO A 29 -14.42 5.39 7.36
N ALA A 30 -13.16 5.54 7.79
CA ALA A 30 -12.21 6.46 7.22
C ALA A 30 -11.63 5.85 5.95
N VAL A 31 -11.55 6.66 4.91
CA VAL A 31 -10.91 6.31 3.64
C VAL A 31 -9.69 7.20 3.46
N LEU A 32 -8.67 6.64 2.84
CA LEU A 32 -7.45 7.34 2.48
C LEU A 32 -7.39 7.45 0.96
N LEU A 33 -7.00 8.62 0.49
CA LEU A 33 -6.69 8.84 -0.90
C LEU A 33 -5.23 8.43 -1.13
N ALA A 34 -5.00 7.45 -2.00
CA ALA A 34 -3.68 6.96 -2.33
C ALA A 34 -3.35 7.21 -3.80
N HIS A 35 -2.14 7.65 -4.07
CA HIS A 35 -1.55 7.55 -5.39
C HIS A 35 -1.09 6.11 -5.61
N VAL A 36 -1.45 5.52 -6.75
CA VAL A 36 -1.10 4.14 -7.11
C VAL A 36 -0.12 4.17 -8.25
N ARG A 37 0.95 3.37 -8.17
CA ARG A 37 1.95 3.26 -9.24
C ARG A 37 2.24 1.79 -9.51
N VAL A 38 2.13 1.37 -10.76
CA VAL A 38 2.44 -0.01 -11.18
C VAL A 38 3.93 -0.26 -11.03
N GLN A 39 4.32 -1.36 -10.38
CA GLN A 39 5.71 -1.78 -10.23
C GLN A 39 6.05 -2.80 -11.33
N GLY A 40 6.99 -2.45 -12.21
CA GLY A 40 7.36 -3.31 -13.35
C GLY A 40 6.41 -3.18 -14.54
N VAL A 41 6.10 -4.32 -15.17
CA VAL A 41 5.27 -4.39 -16.38
C VAL A 41 3.80 -4.58 -16.01
N GLY A 42 2.92 -3.80 -16.63
CA GLY A 42 1.48 -3.90 -16.46
C GLY A 42 0.79 -2.55 -16.62
N THR A 43 -0.54 -2.58 -16.65
CA THR A 43 -1.37 -1.38 -16.62
C THR A 43 -2.38 -1.50 -15.48
N ILE A 44 -2.80 -0.35 -14.95
CA ILE A 44 -3.88 -0.29 -13.97
C ILE A 44 -5.08 0.41 -14.60
N GLU A 45 -6.24 -0.19 -14.45
CA GLU A 45 -7.50 0.34 -14.98
C GLU A 45 -8.37 0.92 -13.87
N THR A 46 -9.22 1.88 -14.25
CA THR A 46 -10.27 2.37 -13.36
C THR A 46 -11.23 1.24 -12.99
N GLY A 47 -11.55 1.12 -11.71
CA GLY A 47 -12.37 0.03 -11.18
C GLY A 47 -11.57 -1.22 -10.79
N ALA A 48 -10.24 -1.23 -10.94
CA ALA A 48 -9.41 -2.31 -10.43
C ALA A 48 -9.44 -2.36 -8.89
N TRP A 49 -9.56 -3.57 -8.34
CA TRP A 49 -9.53 -3.80 -6.90
C TRP A 49 -8.10 -3.96 -6.40
N LEU A 50 -7.82 -3.36 -5.25
CA LEU A 50 -6.52 -3.42 -4.57
C LEU A 50 -6.57 -4.45 -3.43
N TYR A 51 -5.56 -5.29 -3.36
CA TYR A 51 -5.45 -6.37 -2.38
C TYR A 51 -4.10 -6.35 -1.65
N THR A 52 -4.13 -6.76 -0.38
CA THR A 52 -2.91 -6.98 0.41
C THR A 52 -2.22 -8.26 -0.01
N LYS A 53 -0.89 -8.25 -0.17
CA LYS A 53 -0.14 -9.48 -0.37
C LYS A 53 0.04 -10.21 0.97
N HIS A 54 -0.81 -11.17 1.28
CA HIS A 54 -0.56 -12.07 2.42
C HIS A 54 0.38 -13.20 1.99
N GLN A 55 1.62 -13.21 2.48
CA GLN A 55 2.58 -14.28 2.19
C GLN A 55 2.13 -15.67 2.71
N ARG A 56 1.19 -15.71 3.67
CA ARG A 56 0.76 -16.95 4.34
C ARG A 56 -0.62 -17.46 3.92
N CYS A 57 -1.32 -16.73 3.07
CA CYS A 57 -2.64 -17.12 2.63
C CYS A 57 -2.54 -17.87 1.30
N HIS A 58 -3.05 -19.10 1.28
CA HIS A 58 -3.34 -19.82 0.05
C HIS A 58 -4.21 -18.94 -0.87
N GLN A 59 -4.06 -19.10 -2.19
CA GLN A 59 -4.85 -18.43 -3.22
C GLN A 59 -6.35 -18.46 -2.85
N GLY A 60 -6.88 -17.37 -2.28
CA GLY A 60 -8.25 -17.34 -1.74
C GLY A 60 -8.54 -16.25 -0.71
N ASP A 61 -7.61 -15.92 0.18
CA ASP A 61 -7.85 -14.97 1.29
C ASP A 61 -7.26 -13.57 1.07
N ASP A 62 -7.19 -13.13 -0.18
CA ASP A 62 -6.77 -11.75 -0.47
C ASP A 62 -7.86 -10.78 0.01
N GLU A 63 -7.56 -10.04 1.09
CA GLU A 63 -8.46 -9.02 1.62
C GLU A 63 -8.41 -7.76 0.74
N ALA A 64 -9.57 -7.38 0.19
CA ALA A 64 -9.71 -6.16 -0.57
C ALA A 64 -9.49 -4.94 0.34
N MET A 65 -8.57 -4.07 -0.05
CA MET A 65 -8.22 -2.86 0.69
C MET A 65 -8.91 -1.61 0.12
N GLY A 66 -9.18 -1.61 -1.19
CA GLY A 66 -9.72 -0.45 -1.87
C GLY A 66 -9.89 -0.63 -3.36
N LEU A 67 -10.20 0.47 -4.03
CA LEU A 67 -10.52 0.52 -5.45
C LEU A 67 -9.77 1.65 -6.14
N VAL A 68 -9.26 1.39 -7.33
CA VAL A 68 -8.68 2.40 -8.22
C VAL A 68 -9.80 3.24 -8.81
N THR A 69 -9.81 4.53 -8.51
CA THR A 69 -10.82 5.47 -9.02
C THR A 69 -10.41 6.08 -10.35
N GLN A 70 -9.11 6.13 -10.63
CA GLN A 70 -8.58 6.62 -11.90
C GLN A 70 -7.27 5.90 -12.23
N GLY A 71 -7.22 5.19 -13.35
CA GLY A 71 -5.99 4.66 -13.93
C GLY A 71 -5.58 5.45 -15.18
N ILE A 72 -4.29 5.78 -15.31
CA ILE A 72 -3.74 6.44 -16.49
C ILE A 72 -2.33 5.91 -16.80
N PHE A 73 -1.98 5.88 -18.08
CA PHE A 73 -0.62 5.60 -18.51
C PHE A 73 0.12 6.90 -18.80
N SER A 74 1.23 7.15 -18.12
CA SER A 74 2.08 8.31 -18.37
C SER A 74 3.10 7.98 -19.46
N HIS A 75 2.92 8.53 -20.66
CA HIS A 75 3.89 8.38 -21.74
C HIS A 75 5.26 8.96 -21.38
N HIS A 76 5.30 10.06 -20.64
CA HIS A 76 6.55 10.68 -20.19
C HIS A 76 7.33 9.82 -19.20
N ARG A 77 6.64 9.07 -18.34
CA ARG A 77 7.28 8.20 -17.33
C ARG A 77 7.38 6.74 -17.77
N GLY A 78 6.80 6.39 -18.92
CA GLY A 78 6.72 5.01 -19.40
C GLY A 78 6.02 4.07 -18.42
N GLN A 79 5.07 4.57 -17.63
CA GLN A 79 4.54 3.85 -16.48
C GLN A 79 3.07 4.15 -16.23
N SER A 80 2.32 3.12 -15.82
CA SER A 80 0.93 3.24 -15.41
C SER A 80 0.82 3.64 -13.94
N HIS A 81 -0.04 4.60 -13.65
CA HIS A 81 -0.28 5.15 -12.33
C HIS A 81 -1.71 5.67 -12.21
N GLY A 82 -2.11 6.12 -11.02
CA GLY A 82 -3.50 6.46 -10.78
C GLY A 82 -3.79 6.93 -9.38
N MET A 83 -5.08 7.08 -9.10
CA MET A 83 -5.62 7.39 -7.79
C MET A 83 -6.50 6.25 -7.32
N ALA A 84 -6.47 5.98 -6.01
CA ALA A 84 -7.31 4.98 -5.38
C ALA A 84 -7.86 5.47 -4.05
N VAL A 85 -9.01 4.92 -3.70
CA VAL A 85 -9.62 5.06 -2.39
C VAL A 85 -9.43 3.75 -1.66
N VAL A 86 -8.76 3.81 -0.50
CA VAL A 86 -8.45 2.66 0.34
C VAL A 86 -9.04 2.84 1.73
N GLY A 87 -9.60 1.79 2.31
CA GLY A 87 -10.10 1.82 3.67
C GLY A 87 -8.93 1.99 4.64
N ALA A 88 -8.97 3.00 5.51
CA ALA A 88 -7.91 3.29 6.46
C ALA A 88 -7.62 2.09 7.40
N SER A 89 -8.68 1.40 7.84
CA SER A 89 -8.56 0.21 8.69
C SER A 89 -7.83 -0.93 7.99
N SER A 90 -8.20 -1.23 6.74
CA SER A 90 -7.56 -2.27 5.92
C SER A 90 -6.12 -1.90 5.57
N PHE A 91 -5.86 -0.62 5.28
CA PHE A 91 -4.52 -0.10 5.04
C PHE A 91 -3.64 -0.26 6.29
N LEU A 92 -4.10 0.16 7.46
CA LEU A 92 -3.35 0.03 8.73
C LEU A 92 -3.12 -1.44 9.11
N LYS A 93 -4.09 -2.32 8.85
CA LYS A 93 -3.94 -3.77 9.05
C LYS A 93 -2.83 -4.32 8.14
N ALA A 94 -2.88 -4.02 6.85
CA ALA A 94 -1.86 -4.41 5.88
C ALA A 94 -0.48 -3.90 6.28
N LEU A 95 -0.44 -2.64 6.69
CA LEU A 95 0.77 -1.94 7.09
C LEU A 95 1.42 -2.56 8.34
N SER A 96 0.64 -3.03 9.32
CA SER A 96 1.16 -3.76 10.49
C SER A 96 1.77 -5.13 10.15
N GLN A 97 1.35 -5.73 9.02
CA GLN A 97 1.74 -7.06 8.57
C GLN A 97 2.90 -7.01 7.56
N SER A 98 3.24 -5.82 7.05
CA SER A 98 4.15 -5.65 5.93
C SER A 98 5.64 -5.73 6.30
N HIS A 99 5.96 -5.81 7.60
CA HIS A 99 7.34 -5.97 8.10
C HIS A 99 8.01 -7.27 7.64
N ASP A 100 7.25 -8.32 7.34
CA ASP A 100 7.78 -9.59 6.83
C ASP A 100 8.19 -9.54 5.33
N VAL A 101 7.79 -8.49 4.59
CA VAL A 101 7.84 -8.48 3.11
C VAL A 101 8.87 -7.50 2.54
N GLY A 102 9.64 -6.79 3.37
CA GLY A 102 10.49 -5.69 2.88
C GLY A 102 9.66 -4.55 2.26
N ALA A 103 8.36 -4.48 2.60
CA ALA A 103 7.48 -3.40 2.20
C ALA A 103 7.92 -2.15 2.94
N PHE A 104 8.54 -1.24 2.19
CA PHE A 104 9.19 -0.05 2.70
C PHE A 104 8.18 0.89 3.37
N VAL A 105 8.23 0.98 4.71
CA VAL A 105 7.40 1.88 5.49
C VAL A 105 8.18 3.18 5.72
N GLY A 106 7.72 4.27 5.10
CA GLY A 106 8.13 5.64 5.41
C GLY A 106 9.37 6.11 4.67
N LEU A 107 9.18 6.79 3.53
CA LEU A 107 10.17 7.75 3.04
C LEU A 107 9.67 9.13 3.45
N LEU A 108 10.46 9.84 4.26
CA LEU A 108 10.48 11.29 4.13
C LEU A 108 11.02 11.54 2.73
N ASP A 109 10.17 12.09 1.85
CA ASP A 109 10.67 12.61 0.59
C ASP A 109 11.65 13.75 0.91
N LEU A 110 12.59 14.03 0.01
CA LEU A 110 13.58 15.12 0.13
C LEU A 110 12.90 16.50 0.29
N SER A 111 11.59 16.58 0.02
CA SER A 111 10.70 17.71 0.24
C SER A 111 10.24 17.90 1.69
N GLY A 112 10.56 16.97 2.61
CA GLY A 112 10.12 17.00 4.01
C GLY A 112 8.67 16.55 4.22
N VAL A 113 7.99 16.10 3.16
CA VAL A 113 6.63 15.56 3.24
C VAL A 113 6.69 14.08 3.65
N GLY A 114 5.94 13.73 4.70
CA GLY A 114 5.82 12.35 5.15
C GLY A 114 4.99 11.53 4.16
N GLN A 115 5.60 10.51 3.55
CA GLN A 115 4.90 9.60 2.66
C GLN A 115 4.92 8.17 3.20
N ILE A 116 3.75 7.55 3.29
CA ILE A 116 3.65 6.12 3.58
C ILE A 116 3.50 5.37 2.25
N CYS A 117 4.42 4.43 2.01
CA CYS A 117 4.39 3.53 0.87
C CYS A 117 3.97 2.13 1.33
N LEU A 118 3.09 1.47 0.58
CA LEU A 118 2.71 0.08 0.81
C LEU A 118 2.70 -0.68 -0.51
N LEU A 119 3.34 -1.83 -0.56
CA LEU A 119 3.26 -2.72 -1.72
C LEU A 119 1.96 -3.54 -1.65
N ALA A 120 1.23 -3.54 -2.76
CA ALA A 120 -0.05 -4.22 -2.93
C ALA A 120 -0.13 -4.84 -4.33
N HIS A 121 -1.24 -5.52 -4.61
CA HIS A 121 -1.55 -6.00 -5.95
C HIS A 121 -2.90 -5.45 -6.41
N ALA A 122 -2.96 -4.99 -7.67
CA ALA A 122 -4.20 -4.63 -8.34
C ALA A 122 -4.67 -5.82 -9.18
N ARG A 123 -5.96 -6.16 -9.10
CA ARG A 123 -6.56 -7.19 -9.95
C ARG A 123 -7.40 -6.53 -11.06
N VAL A 124 -7.03 -6.82 -12.31
CA VAL A 124 -7.75 -6.41 -13.52
C VAL A 124 -8.21 -7.68 -14.23
N GLY A 125 -9.50 -8.00 -14.13
CA GLY A 125 -10.01 -9.30 -14.61
C GLY A 125 -9.34 -10.48 -13.90
N ARG A 126 -8.52 -11.24 -14.65
CA ARG A 126 -7.73 -12.39 -14.15
C ARG A 126 -6.26 -12.05 -13.91
N GLU A 127 -5.81 -10.85 -14.27
CA GLU A 127 -4.41 -10.45 -14.15
C GLU A 127 -4.15 -9.76 -12.81
N HIS A 128 -2.96 -10.03 -12.26
CA HIS A 128 -2.48 -9.42 -11.03
C HIS A 128 -1.26 -8.56 -11.35
N VAL A 129 -1.33 -7.28 -11.02
CA VAL A 129 -0.25 -6.31 -11.26
C VAL A 129 0.27 -5.83 -9.91
N ALA A 130 1.59 -5.87 -9.71
CA ALA A 130 2.20 -5.31 -8.51
C ALA A 130 2.08 -3.79 -8.53
N VAL A 131 1.67 -3.18 -7.42
CA VAL A 131 1.51 -1.73 -7.29
C VAL A 131 2.09 -1.25 -5.97
N SER A 132 2.55 0.00 -5.96
CA SER A 132 2.83 0.74 -4.72
C SER A 132 1.72 1.74 -4.47
N LEU A 133 1.16 1.70 -3.27
CA LEU A 133 0.23 2.68 -2.74
C LEU A 133 1.01 3.74 -1.98
N GLN A 134 0.72 4.99 -2.27
CA GLN A 134 1.42 6.16 -1.75
C GLN A 134 0.42 7.11 -1.11
N ILE A 135 0.51 7.29 0.21
CA ILE A 135 -0.34 8.20 0.98
C ILE A 135 0.52 9.37 1.44
N MET A 136 0.10 10.58 1.08
CA MET A 136 0.70 11.82 1.57
C MET A 136 0.02 12.20 2.89
N LEU A 137 0.82 12.44 3.93
CA LEU A 137 0.36 12.89 5.25
C LEU A 137 0.47 14.40 5.39
#